data_AF-A0A3D3KRJ8-F1
#
_entry.id   AF-A0A3D3KRJ8-F1
#
_cell.length_a   1.000
_cell.length_b   1.000
_cell.length_c   1.000
_cell.angle_alpha   90.00
_cell.angle_beta   90.00
_cell.angle_gamma   90.00
#
_symmetry.space_group_name_H-M   'P 1'
#
loop_
_entity.id
_entity.type
_entity.pdbx_description
1 polymer ?
#
loop_
_entity_poly.entity_id
_entity_poly.type
_entity_poly.pdbx_seq_one_letter_code
_entity_poly.pdbx_strand_id
1 'polypeptide(L)'
;MSTVLARPQEAAAAVDPSLQSGIPQSAIPQSGPFGPSGSERGQRPTAAARLSAAARRAGRAGWKSLAVVLFLALWEVGPLYLASPATRVFLPPLHEVLAAGARLVESGQLQSHLQASVTRSVSGFGIAVVSAVVLGLLIAWYGWLNSFLNPLLELFRNTATLALLPVFTLLLGIGEESKITIVAYAAFFPVLLNT
;
A
#
# COMPACT_ATOMS: atom_id res chain seq x y z
N MET A 1 -16.88 -26.49 -53.89
CA MET A 1 -17.20 -25.14 -53.37
C MET A 1 -15.98 -24.69 -52.57
N SER A 2 -14.86 -24.29 -53.18
CA SER A 2 -14.62 -23.20 -54.15
C SER A 2 -14.67 -21.81 -53.49
N THR A 3 -13.68 -20.98 -53.85
CA THR A 3 -13.44 -19.54 -53.57
C THR A 3 -12.48 -19.33 -52.38
N VAL A 4 -11.16 -19.14 -52.53
CA VAL A 4 -10.35 -18.28 -53.43
C VAL A 4 -10.76 -16.81 -53.37
N LEU A 5 -10.08 -16.03 -52.54
CA LEU A 5 -9.79 -14.63 -52.82
C LEU A 5 -8.32 -14.35 -52.51
N ALA A 6 -7.56 -14.18 -53.58
CA ALA A 6 -6.26 -13.54 -53.60
C ALA A 6 -6.41 -12.02 -53.34
N ARG A 7 -5.41 -11.39 -52.74
CA ARG A 7 -4.59 -10.42 -53.47
C ARG A 7 -3.26 -10.08 -52.75
N PRO A 8 -2.22 -9.70 -53.54
CA PRO A 8 -0.81 -9.54 -53.16
C PRO A 8 -0.43 -8.06 -52.97
N GLN A 9 0.87 -7.72 -53.07
CA GLN A 9 1.54 -6.41 -53.01
C GLN A 9 2.09 -6.10 -51.60
N GLU A 10 3.36 -5.78 -51.33
CA GLU A 10 4.45 -5.29 -52.16
C GLU A 10 5.79 -5.59 -51.47
N ALA A 11 6.72 -6.13 -52.25
CA ALA A 11 8.14 -5.95 -52.02
C ALA A 11 8.52 -4.58 -52.60
N ALA A 12 9.10 -3.71 -51.80
CA ALA A 12 9.84 -2.53 -52.26
C ALA A 12 10.87 -2.20 -51.16
N ALA A 13 12.13 -2.53 -51.42
CA ALA A 13 13.11 -1.63 -52.00
C ALA A 13 13.89 -0.93 -50.87
N ALA A 14 15.03 -1.51 -50.53
CA ALA A 14 16.31 -1.18 -51.15
C ALA A 14 16.91 0.06 -50.47
N VAL A 15 17.71 -0.25 -49.44
CA VAL A 15 18.76 0.62 -48.93
C VAL A 15 19.71 0.87 -50.10
N ASP A 16 19.83 2.12 -50.52
CA ASP A 16 20.79 2.56 -51.54
C ASP A 16 22.01 3.21 -50.84
N PRO A 17 23.14 2.50 -50.71
CA PRO A 17 24.34 3.01 -50.04
C PRO A 17 25.20 3.97 -50.90
N SER A 18 24.71 4.44 -52.05
CA SER A 18 25.51 5.20 -53.02
C SER A 18 25.38 6.73 -52.95
N LEU A 19 24.55 7.31 -52.08
CA LEU A 19 24.22 8.75 -52.11
C LEU A 19 24.88 9.65 -51.04
N GLN A 20 25.98 9.26 -50.40
CA GLN A 20 26.69 10.19 -49.52
C GLN A 20 28.22 10.04 -49.51
N SER A 21 28.80 9.82 -50.69
CA SER A 21 30.23 10.09 -50.94
C SER A 21 30.36 11.28 -51.90
N GLY A 22 30.80 12.44 -51.38
CA GLY A 22 30.94 13.68 -52.15
C GLY A 22 31.43 14.86 -51.30
N ILE A 23 32.73 14.88 -51.03
CA ILE A 23 33.53 15.91 -50.34
C ILE A 23 33.71 17.14 -51.29
N PRO A 24 33.78 18.41 -50.83
CA PRO A 24 35.08 19.04 -50.54
C PRO A 24 35.14 19.96 -49.30
N GLN A 25 36.16 19.71 -48.47
CA GLN A 25 36.80 20.70 -47.61
C GLN A 25 37.27 21.89 -48.46
N SER A 26 36.75 23.09 -48.22
CA SER A 26 37.47 24.33 -48.52
C SER A 26 36.86 25.51 -47.75
N ALA A 27 37.72 26.47 -47.38
CA ALA A 27 37.46 27.75 -46.72
C ALA A 27 37.40 27.75 -45.18
N ILE A 28 38.60 27.64 -44.57
CA ILE A 28 38.93 28.44 -43.39
C ILE A 28 39.33 29.84 -43.92
N PRO A 29 38.71 30.94 -43.45
CA PRO A 29 39.53 31.94 -42.78
C PRO A 29 38.84 32.73 -41.64
N GLN A 30 39.57 32.78 -40.52
CA GLN A 30 39.83 33.92 -39.63
C GLN A 30 38.87 34.23 -38.46
N SER A 31 39.53 34.31 -37.31
CA SER A 31 39.14 34.83 -36.00
C SER A 31 38.61 36.26 -36.00
N GLY A 32 37.39 36.45 -35.50
CA GLY A 32 36.95 37.70 -34.89
C GLY A 32 36.99 37.58 -33.36
N PRO A 33 37.53 38.56 -32.63
CA PRO A 33 37.65 38.48 -31.18
C PRO A 33 36.30 38.83 -30.53
N PHE A 34 35.93 38.06 -29.49
CA PHE A 34 34.94 38.42 -28.48
C PHE A 34 33.45 38.46 -28.91
N GLY A 35 32.74 37.35 -28.65
CA GLY A 35 31.29 37.34 -28.39
C GLY A 35 31.07 36.59 -27.07
N PRO A 36 30.43 37.19 -26.06
CA PRO A 36 30.52 36.73 -24.68
C PRO A 36 29.90 35.34 -24.53
N SER A 37 30.64 34.48 -23.81
CA SER A 37 30.17 33.27 -23.15
C SER A 37 28.73 33.43 -22.65
N GLY A 38 27.79 32.91 -23.45
CA GLY A 38 26.38 32.77 -23.11
C GLY A 38 26.31 31.81 -21.95
N SER A 39 26.40 32.37 -20.76
CA SER A 39 26.42 31.67 -19.51
C SER A 39 25.24 30.71 -19.42
N GLU A 40 25.54 29.40 -19.40
CA GLU A 40 24.79 28.39 -18.66
C GLU A 40 24.85 28.70 -17.15
N ARG A 41 24.51 29.95 -16.78
CA ARG A 41 24.27 30.34 -15.41
C ARG A 41 22.94 29.69 -15.06
N GLY A 42 23.05 28.53 -14.41
CA GLY A 42 21.92 27.79 -13.85
C GLY A 42 20.89 28.77 -13.30
N GLN A 43 19.69 28.71 -13.88
CA GLN A 43 18.51 29.33 -13.33
C GLN A 43 18.30 28.75 -11.94
N ARG A 44 18.98 29.33 -10.96
CA ARG A 44 18.72 29.06 -9.55
C ARG A 44 17.26 29.46 -9.36
N PRO A 45 16.38 28.54 -8.93
CA PRO A 45 14.98 28.87 -8.70
C PRO A 45 14.94 30.08 -7.76
N THR A 46 14.41 31.19 -8.24
CA THR A 46 14.32 32.45 -7.51
C THR A 46 13.60 32.20 -6.18
N ALA A 47 14.02 32.88 -5.11
CA ALA A 47 13.42 32.72 -3.78
C ALA A 47 11.89 32.88 -3.81
N ALA A 48 11.38 33.74 -4.71
CA ALA A 48 9.95 33.93 -4.97
C ALA A 48 9.24 32.67 -5.53
N ALA A 49 9.90 31.87 -6.38
CA ALA A 49 9.35 30.61 -6.89
C ALA A 49 9.26 29.55 -5.79
N ARG A 50 10.22 29.53 -4.85
CA ARG A 50 10.19 28.63 -3.69
C ARG A 50 9.08 29.01 -2.69
N LEU A 51 8.88 30.30 -2.42
CA LEU A 51 7.83 30.79 -1.51
C LEU A 51 6.43 30.52 -2.06
N SER A 52 6.19 30.74 -3.36
CA SER A 52 4.89 30.46 -3.99
C SER A 52 4.59 28.97 -4.15
N ALA A 53 5.61 28.12 -4.29
CA ALA A 53 5.46 26.67 -4.25
C ALA A 53 5.16 26.17 -2.82
N ALA A 54 5.84 26.73 -1.80
CA ALA A 54 5.58 26.42 -0.39
C ALA A 54 4.18 26.86 0.06
N ALA A 55 3.73 28.06 -0.34
CA ALA A 55 2.39 28.57 -0.05
C ALA A 55 1.28 27.73 -0.69
N ARG A 56 1.47 27.26 -1.94
CA ARG A 56 0.53 26.34 -2.60
C ARG A 56 0.51 24.95 -1.95
N ARG A 57 1.65 24.46 -1.47
CA ARG A 57 1.75 23.21 -0.70
C ARG A 57 1.08 23.33 0.67
N ALA A 58 1.26 24.46 1.35
CA ALA A 58 0.64 24.76 2.64
C ALA A 58 -0.88 24.94 2.52
N GLY A 59 -1.37 25.61 1.47
CA GLY A 59 -2.81 25.73 1.20
C GLY A 59 -3.47 24.39 0.87
N ARG A 60 -2.80 23.54 0.08
CA ARG A 60 -3.30 22.20 -0.25
C ARG A 60 -3.20 21.22 0.93
N ALA A 61 -2.21 21.40 1.82
CA ALA A 61 -2.12 20.67 3.09
C ALA A 61 -3.18 21.14 4.09
N GLY A 62 -3.40 22.45 4.21
CA GLY A 62 -4.43 23.04 5.07
C GLY A 62 -5.84 22.60 4.68
N TRP A 63 -6.13 22.47 3.37
CA TRP A 63 -7.41 21.95 2.89
C TRP A 63 -7.64 20.46 3.26
N LYS A 64 -6.57 19.65 3.24
CA LYS A 64 -6.65 18.23 3.67
C LYS A 64 -6.80 18.11 5.19
N SER A 65 -6.13 18.96 5.96
CA SER A 65 -6.26 19.02 7.42
C SER A 65 -7.62 19.54 7.87
N LEU A 66 -8.27 20.41 7.08
CA LEU A 66 -9.59 20.95 7.39
C LEU A 66 -10.64 19.85 7.56
N ALA A 67 -10.63 18.82 6.69
CA ALA A 67 -11.56 17.69 6.81
C ALA A 67 -11.37 16.92 8.13
N VAL A 68 -10.12 16.72 8.55
CA VAL A 68 -9.79 16.04 9.83
C VAL A 68 -10.23 16.89 11.02
N VAL A 69 -9.96 18.19 10.98
CA VAL A 69 -10.36 19.12 12.04
C VAL A 69 -11.88 19.21 12.13
N LEU A 70 -12.59 19.27 11.00
CA LEU A 70 -14.05 19.30 10.97
C LEU A 70 -14.64 18.00 11.53
N PHE A 71 -14.04 16.86 11.21
CA PHE A 71 -14.44 15.56 11.75
C PHE A 71 -14.22 15.48 13.27
N LEU A 72 -13.07 15.92 13.76
CA LEU A 72 -12.78 15.95 15.20
C LEU A 72 -13.69 16.93 15.94
N ALA A 73 -13.99 18.08 15.35
CA ALA A 73 -14.95 19.03 15.91
C ALA A 73 -16.36 18.45 15.93
N LEU A 74 -16.78 17.72 14.88
CA LEU A 74 -18.06 17.04 14.86
C LEU A 74 -18.12 15.90 15.87
N TRP A 75 -17.02 15.17 16.09
CA TRP A 75 -16.91 14.18 17.16
C TRP A 75 -16.99 14.86 18.53
N GLU A 76 -16.32 15.97 18.78
CA GLU A 76 -16.41 16.63 20.09
C GLU A 76 -17.83 17.16 20.36
N VAL A 77 -18.45 17.79 19.36
CA VAL A 77 -19.74 18.48 19.49
C VAL A 77 -20.93 17.52 19.41
N GLY A 78 -20.83 16.44 18.64
CA GLY A 78 -21.91 15.47 18.41
C GLY A 78 -22.46 14.86 19.70
N PRO A 79 -21.64 14.20 20.52
CA PRO A 79 -21.99 13.68 21.85
C PRO A 79 -22.45 14.76 22.82
N LEU A 80 -21.87 15.95 22.74
CA LEU A 80 -22.17 17.01 23.69
C LEU A 80 -23.55 17.64 23.46
N TYR A 81 -23.91 17.87 22.19
CA TYR A 81 -25.07 18.70 21.81
C TYR A 81 -26.13 18.00 20.96
N LEU A 82 -25.78 16.98 20.18
CA LEU A 82 -26.71 16.30 19.26
C LEU A 82 -27.19 14.93 19.78
N ALA A 83 -26.50 14.36 20.77
CA ALA A 83 -26.69 13.00 21.22
C ALA A 83 -27.50 12.92 22.52
N SER A 84 -28.45 11.99 22.60
CA SER A 84 -29.15 11.68 23.85
C SER A 84 -28.16 11.18 24.92
N PRO A 85 -28.48 11.28 26.22
CA PRO A 85 -27.62 10.74 27.28
C PRO A 85 -27.26 9.25 27.10
N ALA A 86 -28.15 8.47 26.49
CA ALA A 86 -27.89 7.07 26.15
C ALA A 86 -26.82 6.90 25.05
N THR A 87 -26.71 7.86 24.14
CA THR A 87 -25.73 7.85 23.04
C THR A 87 -24.35 8.32 23.52
N ARG A 88 -24.26 9.17 24.56
CA ARG A 88 -22.97 9.58 25.17
C ARG A 88 -22.17 8.40 25.73
N VAL A 89 -22.83 7.35 26.19
CA VAL A 89 -22.16 6.13 26.69
C VAL A 89 -21.41 5.40 25.57
N PHE A 90 -21.95 5.41 24.35
CA PHE A 90 -21.34 4.74 23.20
C PHE A 90 -20.36 5.63 22.43
N LEU A 91 -20.55 6.94 22.48
CA LEU A 91 -19.71 7.91 21.80
C LEU A 91 -19.32 9.03 22.77
N PRO A 92 -18.39 8.80 23.72
CA PRO A 92 -17.92 9.85 24.62
C PRO A 92 -17.14 10.93 23.85
N PRO A 93 -17.16 12.19 24.34
CA PRO A 93 -16.37 13.27 23.75
C PRO A 93 -14.87 13.01 23.86
N LEU A 94 -14.08 13.64 22.98
CA LEU A 94 -12.65 13.34 22.84
C LEU A 94 -11.87 13.64 24.12
N HIS A 95 -12.22 14.70 24.86
CA HIS A 95 -11.53 15.02 26.11
C HIS A 95 -11.69 13.93 27.18
N GLU A 96 -12.86 13.29 27.27
CA GLU A 96 -13.09 12.17 28.19
C GLU A 96 -12.29 10.94 27.77
N VAL A 97 -12.22 10.67 26.46
CA VAL A 97 -11.40 9.58 25.91
C VAL A 97 -9.91 9.81 26.21
N LEU A 98 -9.42 11.04 26.05
CA LEU A 98 -8.04 11.39 26.35
C LEU A 98 -7.73 11.28 27.85
N ALA A 99 -8.63 11.76 28.70
CA ALA A 99 -8.47 11.66 30.15
C ALA A 99 -8.50 10.20 30.63
N ALA A 100 -9.42 9.38 30.09
CA ALA A 100 -9.47 7.95 30.36
C ALA A 100 -8.21 7.23 29.86
N GLY A 101 -7.73 7.59 28.66
CA GLY A 101 -6.48 7.07 28.10
C GLY A 101 -5.29 7.36 28.99
N ALA A 102 -5.14 8.60 29.48
CA ALA A 102 -4.08 8.98 30.41
C ALA A 102 -4.12 8.15 31.71
N ARG A 103 -5.30 7.98 32.31
CA ARG A 103 -5.49 7.13 33.50
C ARG A 103 -5.14 5.65 33.24
N LEU A 104 -5.48 5.13 32.06
CA LEU A 104 -5.16 3.76 31.66
C LEU A 104 -3.65 3.55 31.46
N VAL A 105 -2.95 4.58 30.97
CA VAL A 105 -1.50 4.59 30.84
C VAL A 105 -0.83 4.66 32.22
N GLU A 106 -1.29 5.54 33.11
CA GLU A 106 -0.75 5.67 34.47
C GLU A 106 -0.98 4.41 35.31
N SER A 107 -2.14 3.78 35.17
CA SER A 107 -2.49 2.53 35.89
C SER A 107 -1.79 1.28 35.33
N GLY A 108 -1.06 1.37 34.22
CA GLY A 108 -0.38 0.23 33.59
C GLY A 108 -1.30 -0.74 32.84
N GLN A 109 -2.62 -0.51 32.87
CA GLN A 109 -3.59 -1.40 32.24
C GLN A 109 -3.51 -1.33 30.70
N LEU A 110 -3.26 -0.14 30.15
CA LEU A 110 -3.12 -0.02 28.70
C LEU A 110 -1.95 -0.89 28.20
N GLN A 111 -0.83 -0.82 28.91
CA GLN A 111 0.40 -1.53 28.57
C GLN A 111 0.22 -3.04 28.69
N SER A 112 -0.45 -3.51 29.74
CA SER A 112 -0.70 -4.95 29.92
C SER A 112 -1.62 -5.51 28.83
N HIS A 113 -2.68 -4.78 28.47
CA HIS A 113 -3.58 -5.17 27.38
C HIS A 113 -2.91 -5.10 26.00
N LEU A 114 -2.10 -4.06 25.75
CA LEU A 114 -1.32 -3.94 24.53
C LEU A 114 -0.30 -5.07 24.42
N GLN A 115 0.44 -5.37 25.49
CA GLN A 115 1.42 -6.45 25.51
C GLN A 115 0.74 -7.80 25.25
N ALA A 116 -0.39 -8.08 25.90
CA ALA A 116 -1.14 -9.31 25.66
C ALA A 116 -1.60 -9.40 24.19
N SER A 117 -2.10 -8.30 23.62
CA SER A 117 -2.52 -8.27 22.22
C SER A 117 -1.35 -8.48 21.25
N VAL A 118 -0.22 -7.78 21.46
CA VAL A 118 0.97 -7.90 20.63
C VAL A 118 1.56 -9.29 20.73
N THR A 119 1.69 -9.84 21.93
CA THR A 119 2.26 -11.18 22.15
C THR A 119 1.46 -12.24 21.39
N ARG A 120 0.13 -12.19 21.50
CA ARG A 120 -0.78 -13.07 20.76
C ARG A 120 -0.63 -12.90 19.24
N SER A 121 -0.58 -11.66 18.76
CA SER A 121 -0.46 -11.38 17.34
C SER A 121 0.86 -11.91 16.77
N VAL A 122 1.96 -11.68 17.49
CA VAL A 122 3.30 -12.12 17.08
C VAL A 122 3.44 -13.64 17.16
N SER A 123 2.94 -14.28 18.22
CA SER A 123 3.01 -15.74 18.36
C SER A 123 2.19 -16.44 17.27
N GLY A 124 0.95 -16.01 17.05
CA GLY A 124 0.09 -16.56 16.00
C GLY A 124 0.66 -16.33 14.60
N PHE A 125 1.15 -15.12 14.33
CA PHE A 125 1.80 -14.80 13.07
C PHE A 125 3.08 -15.62 12.84
N GLY A 126 3.93 -15.77 13.86
CA GLY A 126 5.15 -16.58 13.76
C GLY A 126 4.86 -18.04 13.40
N ILE A 127 3.86 -18.64 14.06
CA ILE A 127 3.41 -20.02 13.74
C ILE A 127 2.88 -20.10 12.30
N ALA A 128 2.08 -19.11 11.88
CA ALA A 128 1.55 -19.05 10.53
C ALA A 128 2.66 -18.96 9.48
N VAL A 129 3.65 -18.09 9.68
CA VAL A 129 4.77 -17.92 8.74
C VAL A 129 5.56 -19.20 8.59
N VAL A 130 5.96 -19.83 9.70
CA VAL A 130 6.75 -21.07 9.64
C VAL A 130 5.98 -22.17 8.92
N SER A 131 4.72 -22.39 9.30
CA SER A 131 3.89 -23.44 8.69
C SER A 131 3.54 -23.15 7.23
N ALA A 132 3.19 -21.91 6.89
CA ALA A 132 2.84 -21.50 5.53
C ALA A 132 4.04 -21.54 4.60
N VAL A 133 5.22 -21.07 5.03
CA VAL A 133 6.42 -21.09 4.19
C VAL A 133 6.85 -22.52 3.90
N VAL A 134 6.84 -23.39 4.92
CA VAL A 134 7.15 -24.82 4.73
C VAL A 134 6.16 -25.44 3.73
N LEU A 135 4.85 -25.25 3.94
CA LEU A 135 3.86 -25.83 3.06
C LEU A 135 3.90 -25.24 1.64
N GLY A 136 4.08 -23.92 1.52
CA GLY A 136 4.18 -23.21 0.24
C GLY A 136 5.36 -23.69 -0.58
N LEU A 137 6.50 -23.89 0.05
CA LEU A 137 7.68 -24.45 -0.60
C LEU A 137 7.43 -25.90 -1.07
N LEU A 138 6.73 -26.71 -0.28
CA LEU A 138 6.32 -28.06 -0.70
C LEU A 138 5.38 -28.00 -1.92
N ILE A 139 4.40 -27.10 -1.92
CA ILE A 139 3.46 -26.92 -3.04
C ILE A 139 4.20 -26.48 -4.31
N ALA A 140 5.14 -25.55 -4.18
CA ALA A 140 5.95 -25.06 -5.30
C ALA A 140 6.85 -26.15 -5.88
N TRP A 141 7.37 -27.05 -5.05
CA TRP A 141 8.24 -28.13 -5.49
C TRP A 141 7.46 -29.29 -6.13
N TYR A 142 6.26 -29.61 -5.61
CA TYR A 142 5.44 -30.74 -6.08
C TYR A 142 4.22 -30.26 -6.87
N GLY A 143 4.34 -30.17 -8.20
CA GLY A 143 3.26 -29.69 -9.07
C GLY A 143 1.92 -30.44 -8.96
N TRP A 144 1.91 -31.72 -8.54
CA TRP A 144 0.68 -32.46 -8.24
C TRP A 144 -0.05 -31.91 -7.00
N LEU A 145 0.70 -31.52 -5.97
CA LEU A 145 0.18 -30.97 -4.73
C LEU A 145 -0.48 -29.61 -4.98
N ASN A 146 0.11 -28.80 -5.87
CA ASN A 146 -0.48 -27.55 -6.33
C ASN A 146 -1.86 -27.78 -6.97
N SER A 147 -2.00 -28.70 -7.93
CA SER A 147 -3.29 -28.97 -8.57
C SER A 147 -4.37 -29.47 -7.61
N PHE A 148 -3.99 -30.21 -6.56
CA PHE A 148 -4.93 -30.70 -5.55
C PHE A 148 -5.35 -29.61 -4.55
N LEU A 149 -4.39 -28.80 -4.07
CA LEU A 149 -4.65 -27.77 -3.06
C LEU A 149 -5.23 -26.48 -3.66
N ASN A 150 -4.99 -26.17 -4.92
CA ASN A 150 -5.46 -24.94 -5.57
C ASN A 150 -6.97 -24.63 -5.33
N PRO A 151 -7.92 -25.55 -5.58
CA PRO A 151 -9.34 -25.29 -5.30
C PRO A 151 -9.62 -25.07 -3.81
N LEU A 152 -8.88 -25.73 -2.92
CA LEU A 152 -9.01 -25.59 -1.48
C LEU A 152 -8.48 -24.21 -1.02
N LEU A 153 -7.37 -23.75 -1.60
CA LEU A 153 -6.80 -22.43 -1.36
C LEU A 153 -7.73 -21.31 -1.84
N GLU A 154 -8.38 -21.48 -3.00
CA GLU A 154 -9.38 -20.52 -3.49
C GLU A 154 -10.61 -20.45 -2.59
N LEU A 155 -11.08 -21.59 -2.06
CA LEU A 155 -12.20 -21.66 -1.13
C LEU A 155 -11.86 -20.96 0.20
N PHE A 156 -10.70 -21.26 0.77
CA PHE A 156 -10.28 -20.66 2.03
C PHE A 156 -9.95 -19.17 1.90
N ARG A 157 -9.47 -18.72 0.73
CA ARG A 157 -9.30 -17.29 0.43
C ARG A 157 -10.62 -16.51 0.54
N ASN A 158 -11.73 -17.12 0.13
CA ASN A 158 -13.06 -16.50 0.21
C ASN A 158 -13.74 -16.70 1.57
N THR A 159 -13.22 -17.60 2.40
CA THR A 159 -13.81 -17.90 3.71
C THR A 159 -13.36 -16.86 4.73
N ALA A 160 -14.30 -16.02 5.19
CA ALA A 160 -14.01 -15.01 6.20
C ALA A 160 -13.59 -15.68 7.52
N THR A 161 -12.37 -15.39 8.00
CA THR A 161 -11.84 -15.91 9.27
C THR A 161 -12.76 -15.64 10.46
N LEU A 162 -13.53 -14.54 10.40
CA LEU A 162 -14.50 -14.19 11.44
C LEU A 162 -15.59 -15.26 11.65
N ALA A 163 -15.97 -16.01 10.62
CA ALA A 163 -16.98 -17.07 10.72
C ALA A 163 -16.47 -18.30 11.50
N LEU A 164 -15.15 -18.48 11.59
CA LEU A 164 -14.53 -19.60 12.29
C LEU A 164 -14.23 -19.31 13.76
N LEU A 165 -14.37 -18.04 14.19
CA LEU A 165 -14.21 -17.61 15.58
C LEU A 165 -15.00 -18.51 16.55
N PRO A 166 -16.32 -18.77 16.36
CA PRO A 166 -17.07 -19.65 17.26
C PRO A 166 -16.58 -21.10 17.21
N VAL A 167 -16.20 -21.62 16.04
CA VAL A 167 -15.72 -23.01 15.89
C VAL A 167 -14.42 -23.21 16.68
N PHE A 168 -13.44 -22.32 16.50
CA PHE A 168 -12.19 -22.38 17.25
C PHE A 168 -12.41 -22.20 18.75
N THR A 169 -13.34 -21.33 19.14
CA THR A 169 -13.66 -21.12 20.56
C THR A 169 -14.35 -22.34 21.19
N LEU A 170 -15.16 -23.08 20.41
CA LEU A 170 -15.78 -24.32 20.89
C LEU A 170 -14.78 -25.47 20.99
N LEU A 171 -13.85 -25.59 20.03
CA LEU A 171 -12.89 -26.69 19.97
C LEU A 171 -11.74 -26.51 20.97
N LEU A 172 -11.18 -25.31 21.06
CA LEU A 172 -10.00 -25.00 21.90
C LEU A 172 -10.39 -24.38 23.25
N GLY A 173 -11.69 -24.09 23.44
CA GLY A 173 -12.23 -23.46 24.64
C GLY A 173 -12.17 -21.93 24.61
N ILE A 174 -12.65 -21.31 25.69
CA ILE A 174 -12.56 -19.85 25.89
C ILE A 174 -11.21 -19.57 26.54
N GLY A 175 -10.25 -19.09 25.76
CA GLY A 175 -8.89 -18.87 26.25
C GLY A 175 -8.00 -18.08 25.31
N GLU A 176 -6.73 -18.06 25.65
CA GLU A 176 -5.68 -17.39 24.87
C GLU A 176 -5.34 -18.17 23.59
N GLU A 177 -5.28 -19.50 23.70
CA GLU A 177 -4.97 -20.43 22.61
C GLU A 177 -5.89 -20.27 21.40
N SER A 178 -7.20 -20.13 21.65
CA SER A 178 -8.21 -19.94 20.59
C SER A 178 -7.96 -18.66 19.81
N LYS A 179 -7.56 -17.59 20.50
CA LYS A 179 -7.27 -16.30 19.86
C LYS A 179 -5.96 -16.34 19.08
N ILE A 180 -4.92 -16.99 19.60
CA ILE A 180 -3.65 -17.21 18.89
C ILE A 180 -3.91 -18.01 17.60
N THR A 181 -4.67 -19.10 17.70
CA THR A 181 -4.99 -19.97 16.56
C THR A 181 -5.76 -19.24 15.46
N ILE A 182 -6.72 -18.37 15.84
CA ILE A 182 -7.45 -17.55 14.87
C ILE A 182 -6.51 -16.59 14.14
N VAL A 183 -5.58 -15.94 14.84
CA VAL A 183 -4.58 -15.08 14.21
C VAL A 183 -3.68 -15.89 13.27
N ALA A 184 -3.24 -17.07 13.70
CA ALA A 184 -2.42 -17.95 12.88
C ALA A 184 -3.16 -18.34 11.59
N TYR A 185 -4.42 -18.76 11.70
CA TYR A 185 -5.27 -19.10 10.56
C TYR A 185 -5.50 -17.90 9.62
N ALA A 186 -5.77 -16.71 10.18
CA ALA A 186 -5.97 -15.48 9.41
C ALA A 186 -4.73 -15.12 8.58
N ALA A 187 -3.54 -15.29 9.16
CA ALA A 187 -2.28 -14.97 8.52
C ALA A 187 -1.76 -16.09 7.60
N PHE A 188 -2.17 -17.33 7.82
CA PHE A 188 -1.66 -18.50 7.10
C PHE A 188 -1.88 -18.42 5.59
N PHE A 189 -3.12 -18.19 5.14
CA PHE A 189 -3.43 -18.19 3.70
C PHE A 189 -2.78 -17.04 2.93
N PRO A 190 -2.82 -15.77 3.40
CA PRO A 190 -2.10 -14.69 2.74
C PRO A 190 -0.59 -14.93 2.63
N VAL A 191 0.03 -15.50 3.68
CA VAL A 191 1.47 -15.81 3.66
C VAL A 191 1.75 -16.96 2.71
N LEU A 192 0.96 -18.03 2.76
CA LEU A 192 1.10 -19.20 1.90
C LEU A 192 0.98 -18.84 0.42
N LEU A 193 0.03 -17.97 0.07
CA LEU A 193 -0.21 -17.52 -1.31
C LEU A 193 0.84 -16.52 -1.82
N ASN A 194 1.60 -15.91 -0.91
CA ASN A 194 2.67 -14.98 -1.25
C ASN A 194 4.08 -15.63 -1.15
N THR A 195 4.13 -16.93 -0.84
CA THR A 195 5.36 -17.74 -0.82
C THR A 195 5.51 -18.47 -2.15
#